data_AF-A0AA40AWD1-F1
#
_entry.id   AF-A0AA40AWD1-F1
#
_cell.length_a   1.000
_cell.length_b   1.000
_cell.length_c   1.000
_cell.angle_alpha   90.00
_cell.angle_beta   90.00
_cell.angle_gamma   90.00
#
_symmetry.space_group_name_H-M   'P 1'
#
loop_
_entity.id
_entity.type
_entity.pdbx_description
1 polymer ?
#
loop_
_entity_poly.entity_id
_entity_poly.type
_entity_poly.pdbx_seq_one_letter_code
_entity_poly.pdbx_strand_id
1 'polypeptide(L)'
;MAKLIVVVGITGNLGGSVGDATKLSHGKYTKLWHFDSKAAVERFVRDDPAMRAASLAAKASFLHVGLYADNWRRAPTELCREAGGYVRVGIADGSRRQPLVWIRRDAGLLVKALVERVPPSARLMACSQMASAREYMAAWAAAAGEELGGDGGVVRLSDVQMRDYIPGDENAKGHFLQCW
;
A
#
# COMPACT_ATOMS: atom_id res chain seq x y z
N MET A 1 -24.88 -16.71 -16.14
CA MET A 1 -23.62 -15.92 -16.04
C MET A 1 -22.92 -16.30 -14.75
N ALA A 2 -21.64 -16.69 -14.82
CA ALA A 2 -20.86 -17.00 -13.61
C ALA A 2 -20.62 -15.71 -12.82
N LYS A 3 -20.99 -15.69 -11.54
CA LYS A 3 -20.72 -14.57 -10.64
C LYS A 3 -19.20 -14.48 -10.44
N LEU A 4 -18.56 -13.40 -10.90
CA LEU A 4 -17.16 -13.13 -10.59
C LEU A 4 -17.05 -12.84 -9.09
N ILE A 5 -16.16 -13.55 -8.41
CA ILE A 5 -15.80 -13.28 -7.03
C ILE A 5 -14.61 -12.32 -7.06
N VAL A 6 -14.83 -11.09 -6.62
CA VAL A 6 -13.76 -10.12 -6.45
C VAL A 6 -13.21 -10.27 -5.05
N VAL A 7 -11.98 -10.76 -4.92
CA VAL A 7 -11.25 -10.69 -3.66
C VAL A 7 -10.47 -9.37 -3.69
N VAL A 8 -11.02 -8.36 -3.02
CA VAL A 8 -10.34 -7.08 -2.85
C VAL A 8 -9.29 -7.26 -1.76
N GLY A 9 -8.02 -7.07 -2.10
CA GLY A 9 -6.97 -6.91 -1.11
C GLY A 9 -7.12 -5.55 -0.43
N ILE A 10 -8.03 -5.44 0.54
CA ILE A 10 -8.26 -4.20 1.29
C ILE A 10 -7.12 -4.05 2.29
N THR A 11 -6.33 -2.98 2.21
CA THR A 11 -5.51 -2.54 3.35
C THR A 11 -5.98 -1.17 3.81
N GLY A 12 -6.51 -1.13 5.02
CA GLY A 12 -6.49 0.10 5.81
C GLY A 12 -5.05 0.38 6.23
N ASN A 13 -4.63 1.62 6.02
CA ASN A 13 -3.44 2.29 6.54
C ASN A 13 -2.09 1.71 6.06
N LEU A 14 -1.47 2.47 5.15
CA LEU A 14 -0.03 2.55 4.84
C LEU A 14 0.61 1.57 3.85
N GLY A 15 -0.04 0.50 3.41
CA GLY A 15 0.61 -0.43 2.48
C GLY A 15 -0.43 -1.19 1.70
N GLY A 16 -0.49 -0.96 0.40
CA GLY A 16 -1.42 -1.60 -0.54
C GLY A 16 -1.47 -3.13 -0.48
N SER A 17 -2.27 -3.79 -1.31
CA SER A 17 -2.18 -5.26 -1.44
C SER A 17 -0.95 -5.59 -2.27
N VAL A 18 0.12 -6.02 -1.60
CA VAL A 18 1.42 -6.28 -2.23
C VAL A 18 1.72 -7.76 -2.10
N GLY A 19 2.47 -8.26 -3.08
CA GLY A 19 2.72 -9.69 -3.27
C GLY A 19 3.32 -10.38 -2.04
N ASP A 20 3.36 -11.70 -2.10
CA ASP A 20 3.97 -12.60 -1.12
C ASP A 20 5.44 -12.23 -0.88
N ALA A 21 5.69 -11.35 0.09
CA ALA A 21 6.99 -10.73 0.32
C ALA A 21 8.00 -11.78 0.74
N THR A 22 7.60 -12.73 1.60
CA THR A 22 8.40 -13.89 1.96
C THR A 22 8.83 -14.67 0.72
N LYS A 23 7.89 -15.04 -0.15
CA LYS A 23 8.20 -15.81 -1.37
C LYS A 23 9.05 -15.02 -2.37
N LEU A 24 8.66 -13.77 -2.65
CA LEU A 24 9.32 -12.91 -3.64
C LEU A 24 10.74 -12.51 -3.21
N SER A 25 11.00 -12.49 -1.91
CA SER A 25 12.32 -12.20 -1.36
C SER A 25 13.15 -13.44 -1.03
N HIS A 26 12.67 -14.64 -1.41
CA HIS A 26 13.31 -15.92 -1.09
C HIS A 26 13.59 -16.11 0.41
N GLY A 27 12.66 -15.69 1.26
CA GLY A 27 12.77 -15.82 2.71
C GLY A 27 13.58 -14.72 3.41
N LYS A 28 14.03 -13.68 2.70
CA LYS A 28 14.72 -12.54 3.31
C LYS A 28 13.80 -11.67 4.16
N TYR A 29 12.58 -11.41 3.69
CA TYR A 29 11.57 -10.60 4.38
C TYR A 29 10.40 -11.47 4.82
N THR A 30 10.41 -11.92 6.07
CA THR A 30 9.45 -12.90 6.60
C THR A 30 8.37 -12.31 7.49
N LYS A 31 8.41 -11.00 7.75
CA LYS A 31 7.60 -10.32 8.77
C LYS A 31 6.63 -9.28 8.21
N LEU A 32 6.46 -9.23 6.88
CA LEU A 32 5.45 -8.41 6.22
C LEU A 32 4.07 -9.08 6.31
N TRP A 33 3.61 -9.34 7.53
CA TRP A 33 2.42 -10.14 7.83
C TRP A 33 1.15 -9.62 7.14
N HIS A 34 1.01 -8.29 7.05
CA HIS A 34 -0.13 -7.65 6.40
C HIS A 34 -0.23 -7.96 4.90
N PHE A 35 0.89 -8.29 4.24
CA PHE A 35 0.94 -8.65 2.82
C PHE A 35 0.87 -10.17 2.67
N ASP A 36 1.70 -10.89 3.41
CA ASP A 36 1.79 -12.34 3.30
C ASP A 36 0.48 -13.05 3.67
N SER A 37 -0.28 -12.53 4.63
CA SER A 37 -1.62 -13.04 4.96
C SER A 37 -2.61 -12.91 3.80
N LYS A 38 -2.56 -11.81 3.03
CA LYS A 38 -3.43 -11.60 1.86
C LYS A 38 -2.99 -12.46 0.68
N ALA A 39 -1.68 -12.57 0.49
CA ALA A 39 -1.12 -13.50 -0.49
C ALA A 39 -1.50 -14.96 -0.16
N ALA A 40 -1.58 -15.33 1.13
CA ALA A 40 -2.03 -16.65 1.55
C ALA A 40 -3.49 -16.91 1.16
N VAL A 41 -4.38 -15.92 1.28
CA VAL A 41 -5.77 -16.04 0.80
C VAL A 41 -5.81 -16.24 -0.71
N GLU A 42 -5.02 -15.49 -1.48
CA GLU A 42 -4.94 -15.70 -2.93
C GLU A 42 -4.42 -17.11 -3.28
N ARG A 43 -3.35 -17.58 -2.62
CA ARG A 43 -2.84 -18.94 -2.80
C ARG A 43 -3.90 -19.97 -2.46
N PHE A 44 -4.62 -19.81 -1.36
CA PHE A 44 -5.72 -20.70 -0.97
C PHE A 44 -6.77 -20.81 -2.08
N VAL A 45 -7.25 -19.67 -2.61
CA VAL A 45 -8.23 -19.65 -3.71
C VAL A 45 -7.72 -20.35 -4.98
N ARG A 46 -6.42 -20.28 -5.26
CA ARG A 46 -5.82 -20.83 -6.49
C ARG A 46 -5.38 -22.29 -6.36
N ASP A 47 -4.88 -22.66 -5.19
CA ASP A 47 -4.07 -23.86 -5.01
C ASP A 47 -4.73 -24.92 -4.11
N ASP A 48 -5.66 -24.52 -3.25
CA ASP A 48 -6.36 -25.47 -2.38
C ASP A 48 -7.18 -26.49 -3.19
N PRO A 49 -7.10 -27.80 -2.89
CA PRO A 49 -7.82 -28.83 -3.61
C PRO A 49 -9.34 -28.63 -3.66
N ALA A 50 -9.97 -28.17 -2.57
CA ALA A 50 -11.41 -27.94 -2.54
C ALA A 50 -11.80 -26.71 -3.38
N MET A 51 -10.99 -25.64 -3.33
CA MET A 51 -11.19 -24.45 -4.17
C MET A 51 -11.00 -24.77 -5.66
N ARG A 52 -10.02 -25.62 -6.01
CA ARG A 52 -9.81 -26.11 -7.37
C ARG A 52 -10.97 -26.97 -7.86
N ALA A 53 -11.46 -27.88 -7.03
CA ALA A 53 -12.65 -28.68 -7.35
C ALA A 53 -13.88 -27.79 -7.63
N ALA A 54 -14.01 -26.66 -6.92
CA ALA A 54 -15.06 -25.67 -7.16
C ALA A 54 -14.80 -24.72 -8.37
N SER A 55 -13.65 -24.87 -9.04
CA SER A 55 -13.17 -23.98 -10.11
C SER A 55 -13.15 -22.50 -9.68
N LEU A 56 -12.76 -22.23 -8.42
CA LEU A 56 -12.82 -20.89 -7.85
C LEU A 56 -11.81 -19.94 -8.52
N ALA A 57 -10.60 -20.43 -8.79
CA ALA A 57 -9.56 -19.67 -9.48
C ALA A 57 -10.04 -19.10 -10.83
N ALA A 58 -10.83 -19.88 -11.59
CA ALA A 58 -11.41 -19.48 -12.87
C ALA A 58 -12.52 -18.43 -12.77
N LYS A 59 -12.96 -18.10 -11.55
CA LYS A 59 -14.04 -17.15 -11.24
C LYS A 59 -13.58 -16.03 -10.30
N ALA A 60 -12.32 -16.03 -9.90
CA ALA A 60 -11.78 -15.08 -8.94
C ALA A 60 -10.77 -14.15 -9.59
N SER A 61 -10.89 -12.85 -9.33
CA SER A 61 -9.86 -11.87 -9.70
C SER A 61 -9.44 -11.07 -8.47
N PHE A 62 -8.18 -10.65 -8.47
CA PHE A 62 -7.53 -10.03 -7.31
C PHE A 62 -7.14 -8.59 -7.64
N LEU A 63 -7.63 -7.65 -6.82
CA LEU A 63 -7.24 -6.25 -6.91
C LEU A 63 -6.12 -5.96 -5.91
N HIS A 64 -4.94 -5.65 -6.42
CA HIS A 64 -3.77 -5.23 -5.68
C HIS A 64 -3.79 -3.72 -5.56
N VAL A 65 -4.10 -3.20 -4.38
CA VAL A 65 -4.27 -1.75 -4.21
C VAL A 65 -2.91 -1.09 -3.99
N GLY A 66 -2.65 0.09 -4.55
CA GLY A 66 -1.46 0.90 -4.28
C GLY A 66 -1.48 1.60 -2.91
N LEU A 67 -0.48 2.44 -2.65
CA LEU A 67 -0.43 3.33 -1.49
C LEU A 67 -1.54 4.38 -1.59
N TYR A 68 -2.25 4.64 -0.48
CA TYR A 68 -3.36 5.59 -0.54
C TYR A 68 -2.84 7.01 -0.54
N ALA A 69 -3.18 7.75 -1.60
CA ALA A 69 -2.80 9.15 -1.75
C ALA A 69 -3.38 10.05 -0.64
N ASP A 70 -4.34 9.56 0.13
CA ASP A 70 -4.97 10.28 1.22
C ASP A 70 -4.64 9.73 2.62
N ASN A 71 -3.59 8.90 2.73
CA ASN A 71 -3.08 8.38 4.01
C ASN A 71 -2.64 9.50 4.97
N TRP A 72 -2.24 10.66 4.46
CA TRP A 72 -1.93 11.85 5.27
C TRP A 72 -3.06 12.30 6.19
N ARG A 73 -4.32 11.92 5.91
CA ARG A 73 -5.44 12.19 6.81
C ARG A 73 -5.47 11.31 8.06
N ARG A 74 -4.66 10.24 8.10
CA ARG A 74 -4.68 9.21 9.15
C ARG A 74 -3.31 8.93 9.75
N ALA A 75 -2.25 9.14 8.99
CA ALA A 75 -0.88 8.88 9.41
C ALA A 75 -0.14 10.21 9.57
N PRO A 76 0.23 10.60 10.80
CA PRO A 76 0.94 11.85 11.06
C PRO A 76 2.25 11.96 10.29
N THR A 77 2.94 10.84 10.05
CA THR A 77 4.22 10.77 9.32
C THR A 77 4.09 11.09 7.83
N GLU A 78 2.90 10.99 7.25
CA GLU A 78 2.69 11.22 5.82
C GLU A 78 2.58 12.72 5.49
N LEU A 79 2.26 13.57 6.48
CA LEU A 79 2.19 15.02 6.33
C LEU A 79 2.36 15.71 7.69
N CYS A 80 3.59 16.11 8.01
CA CYS A 80 3.96 16.83 9.22
C CYS A 80 4.20 18.30 8.90
N ARG A 81 3.85 19.20 9.81
CA ARG A 81 4.26 20.61 9.73
C ARG A 81 5.50 20.83 10.59
N GLU A 82 6.59 21.25 9.97
CA GLU A 82 7.83 21.65 10.64
C GLU A 82 8.10 23.14 10.42
N ALA A 83 9.12 23.69 11.10
CA ALA A 83 9.46 25.12 11.03
C ALA A 83 9.74 25.61 9.59
N GLY A 84 10.16 24.72 8.69
CA GLY A 84 10.46 25.01 7.27
C GLY A 84 9.35 24.65 6.29
N GLY A 85 8.15 24.27 6.75
CA GLY A 85 7.04 23.86 5.89
C GLY A 85 6.59 22.43 6.12
N TYR A 86 5.82 21.90 5.18
CA TYR A 86 5.28 20.55 5.26
C TYR A 86 6.28 19.50 4.78
N VAL A 87 6.36 18.39 5.51
CA VAL A 87 7.27 17.28 5.23
C VAL A 87 6.57 15.93 5.37
N ARG A 88 7.09 14.93 4.67
CA ARG A 88 6.86 13.52 4.94
C ARG A 88 8.04 12.95 5.70
N VAL A 89 7.78 12.28 6.81
CA VAL A 89 8.79 11.66 7.67
C VAL A 89 8.84 10.16 7.39
N GLY A 90 10.03 9.61 7.17
CA GLY A 90 10.19 8.16 7.01
C GLY A 90 11.64 7.70 6.91
N ILE A 91 11.85 6.40 6.77
CA ILE A 91 13.20 5.79 6.69
C ILE A 91 13.82 5.82 5.28
N ALA A 92 12.97 6.00 4.26
CA ALA A 92 13.37 6.12 2.86
C ALA A 92 13.57 7.58 2.47
N ASP A 93 14.46 7.83 1.50
CA ASP A 93 14.72 9.14 0.91
C ASP A 93 13.58 9.70 0.03
N GLY A 94 12.52 8.90 -0.17
CA GLY A 94 11.36 9.27 -0.96
C GLY A 94 11.58 9.36 -2.47
N SER A 95 12.71 8.88 -3.00
CA SER A 95 13.05 8.99 -4.43
C SER A 95 12.40 7.91 -5.30
N ARG A 96 12.13 6.74 -4.73
CA ARG A 96 11.54 5.60 -5.46
C ARG A 96 10.08 5.85 -5.80
N ARG A 97 9.71 5.66 -7.07
CA ARG A 97 8.31 5.71 -7.52
C ARG A 97 7.55 4.46 -7.08
N GLN A 98 6.35 4.67 -6.55
CA GLN A 98 5.45 3.63 -6.06
C GLN A 98 4.05 3.84 -6.65
N PRO A 99 3.21 2.80 -6.75
CA PRO A 99 1.83 2.95 -7.17
C PRO A 99 1.04 3.68 -6.07
N LEU A 100 0.52 4.86 -6.39
CA LEU A 100 -0.40 5.62 -5.54
C LEU A 100 -1.82 5.49 -6.09
N VAL A 101 -2.80 5.44 -5.19
CA VAL A 101 -4.21 5.38 -5.54
C VAL A 101 -5.04 6.31 -4.67
N TRP A 102 -5.93 7.07 -5.30
CA TRP A 102 -6.97 7.79 -4.58
C TRP A 102 -8.14 6.84 -4.32
N ILE A 103 -8.04 6.04 -3.28
CA ILE A 103 -8.95 4.91 -3.09
C ILE A 103 -10.42 5.34 -2.98
N ARG A 104 -10.70 6.48 -2.31
CA ARG A 104 -12.07 7.01 -2.16
C ARG A 104 -12.74 7.41 -3.47
N ARG A 105 -11.96 7.73 -4.49
CA ARG A 105 -12.43 8.16 -5.82
C ARG A 105 -12.41 6.99 -6.80
N ASP A 106 -11.34 6.20 -6.75
CA ASP A 106 -11.00 5.28 -7.83
C ASP A 106 -11.37 3.82 -7.53
N ALA A 107 -11.56 3.42 -6.26
CA ALA A 107 -11.80 2.02 -5.90
C ALA A 107 -12.99 1.41 -6.65
N GLY A 108 -14.14 2.08 -6.63
CA GLY A 108 -15.37 1.59 -7.26
C GLY A 108 -15.21 1.43 -8.77
N LEU A 109 -14.54 2.39 -9.42
CA LEU A 109 -14.27 2.34 -10.86
C LEU A 109 -13.30 1.21 -11.23
N LEU A 110 -12.27 1.00 -10.41
CA LEU A 110 -11.27 -0.06 -10.62
C LEU A 110 -11.87 -1.45 -10.40
N VAL A 111 -12.72 -1.63 -9.38
CA VAL A 111 -13.47 -2.87 -9.16
C VAL A 111 -14.45 -3.11 -10.31
N LYS A 112 -15.20 -2.09 -10.75
CA LYS A 112 -16.10 -2.20 -11.90
C LYS A 112 -15.34 -2.61 -13.16
N ALA A 113 -14.20 -1.99 -13.44
CA ALA A 113 -13.35 -2.35 -14.58
C ALA A 113 -12.85 -3.80 -14.47
N LEU A 114 -12.39 -4.24 -13.29
CA LEU A 114 -11.97 -5.61 -13.05
C LEU A 114 -13.10 -6.62 -13.29
N VAL A 115 -14.34 -6.26 -12.94
CA VAL A 115 -15.51 -7.13 -13.10
C VAL A 115 -16.00 -7.20 -14.55
N GLU A 116 -16.07 -6.05 -15.22
CA GLU A 116 -16.76 -5.92 -16.50
C GLU A 116 -15.84 -6.04 -17.71
N ARG A 117 -14.54 -5.75 -17.55
CA ARG A 117 -13.62 -5.55 -18.68
C ARG A 117 -12.40 -6.45 -18.64
N VAL A 118 -12.12 -7.09 -17.52
CA VAL A 118 -10.93 -7.94 -17.35
C VAL A 118 -11.36 -9.41 -17.29
N PRO A 119 -10.70 -10.31 -18.02
CA PRO A 119 -10.96 -11.74 -17.89
C PRO A 119 -10.80 -12.22 -16.43
N PRO A 120 -11.58 -13.23 -15.99
CA PRO A 120 -11.43 -13.78 -14.65
C PRO A 120 -10.05 -14.41 -14.47
N SER A 121 -9.65 -14.70 -13.23
CA SER A 121 -8.32 -15.19 -12.84
C SER A 121 -7.22 -14.12 -12.80
N ALA A 122 -7.53 -12.88 -13.13
CA ALA A 122 -6.56 -11.79 -13.26
C ALA A 122 -6.04 -11.27 -11.91
N ARG A 123 -4.87 -10.63 -11.97
CA ARG A 123 -4.35 -9.71 -10.95
C ARG A 123 -4.29 -8.32 -11.56
N LEU A 124 -4.93 -7.34 -10.93
CA LEU A 124 -4.91 -5.95 -11.37
C LEU A 124 -4.29 -5.07 -10.29
N MET A 125 -3.33 -4.23 -10.67
CA MET A 125 -2.79 -3.20 -9.78
C MET A 125 -3.68 -1.95 -9.85
N ALA A 126 -4.37 -1.63 -8.75
CA ALA A 126 -5.08 -0.39 -8.56
C ALA A 126 -4.07 0.74 -8.31
N CYS A 127 -3.83 1.54 -9.35
CA CYS A 127 -2.91 2.66 -9.36
C CYS A 127 -3.54 3.81 -10.14
N SER A 128 -3.62 4.98 -9.51
CA SER A 128 -4.01 6.23 -10.16
C SER A 128 -2.78 6.90 -10.80
N GLN A 129 -1.63 6.83 -10.12
CA GLN A 129 -0.38 7.40 -10.58
C GLN A 129 0.82 6.68 -9.98
N MET A 130 1.86 6.44 -10.79
CA MET A 130 3.18 6.07 -10.30
C MET A 130 3.94 7.35 -9.94
N ALA A 131 4.22 7.55 -8.66
CA ALA A 131 4.98 8.72 -8.20
C ALA A 131 5.83 8.39 -6.97
N SER A 132 6.89 9.16 -6.79
CA SER A 132 7.73 9.13 -5.60
C SER A 132 7.09 9.96 -4.49
N ALA A 133 7.58 9.81 -3.26
CA ALA A 133 7.09 10.64 -2.16
C ALA A 133 7.39 12.13 -2.39
N ARG A 134 8.53 12.45 -3.01
CA ARG A 134 8.91 13.82 -3.38
C ARG A 134 7.97 14.41 -4.41
N GLU A 135 7.63 13.64 -5.45
CA GLU A 135 6.67 14.05 -6.48
C GLU A 135 5.27 14.25 -5.88
N TYR A 136 4.85 13.35 -4.99
CA TYR A 136 3.58 13.47 -4.28
C TYR A 136 3.53 14.72 -3.39
N MET A 137 4.58 14.97 -2.59
CA MET A 137 4.65 16.15 -1.72
C MET A 137 4.65 17.45 -2.52
N ALA A 138 5.40 17.52 -3.63
CA ALA A 138 5.38 18.66 -4.54
C ALA A 138 3.99 18.93 -5.12
N ALA A 139 3.29 17.88 -5.57
CA ALA A 139 1.93 18.01 -6.07
C ALA A 139 0.94 18.45 -4.98
N TRP A 140 1.07 17.91 -3.76
CA TRP A 140 0.26 18.28 -2.62
C TRP A 140 0.46 19.76 -2.24
N ALA A 141 1.72 20.20 -2.12
CA ALA A 141 2.07 21.57 -1.76
C ALA A 141 1.56 22.59 -2.78
N ALA A 142 1.75 22.30 -4.08
CA ALA A 142 1.23 23.13 -5.15
C ALA A 142 -0.31 23.23 -5.13
N ALA A 143 -1.00 22.12 -4.84
CA ALA A 143 -2.46 22.10 -4.75
C ALA A 143 -2.99 22.79 -3.48
N ALA A 144 -2.26 22.73 -2.37
CA ALA A 144 -2.63 23.32 -1.09
C ALA A 144 -2.23 24.80 -0.98
N GLY A 145 -1.31 25.28 -1.81
CA GLY A 145 -0.71 26.61 -1.67
C GLY A 145 0.24 26.70 -0.47
N GLU A 146 0.92 25.60 -0.16
CA GLU A 146 1.78 25.44 1.02
C GLU A 146 3.25 25.27 0.61
N GLU A 147 4.16 25.55 1.53
CA GLU A 147 5.60 25.36 1.31
C GLU A 147 6.07 23.98 1.79
N LEU A 148 7.08 23.44 1.09
CA LEU A 148 7.74 22.20 1.48
C LEU A 148 8.94 22.49 2.37
N GLY A 149 9.03 21.74 3.48
CA GLY A 149 10.23 21.67 4.31
C GLY A 149 11.15 20.52 3.92
N GLY A 150 12.18 20.31 4.72
CA GLY A 150 13.11 19.18 4.58
C GLY A 150 13.83 19.16 3.23
N ASP A 151 14.27 17.97 2.82
CA ASP A 151 14.88 17.75 1.51
C ASP A 151 13.78 17.35 0.50
N GLY A 152 13.27 18.34 -0.23
CA GLY A 152 12.23 18.14 -1.25
C GLY A 152 10.92 17.62 -0.66
N GLY A 153 10.53 18.10 0.53
CA GLY A 153 9.34 17.66 1.24
C GLY A 153 9.52 16.36 2.01
N VAL A 154 10.75 15.87 2.21
CA VAL A 154 11.04 14.61 2.92
C VAL A 154 12.05 14.84 4.03
N VAL A 155 11.78 14.26 5.20
CA VAL A 155 12.72 14.11 6.30
C VAL A 155 13.01 12.64 6.48
N ARG A 156 14.28 12.25 6.26
CA ARG A 156 14.72 10.87 6.41
C ARG A 156 15.23 10.64 7.84
N LEU A 157 14.63 9.66 8.51
CA LEU A 157 15.06 9.20 9.83
C LEU A 157 15.85 7.89 9.72
N SER A 158 16.78 7.67 10.64
CA SER A 158 17.31 6.32 10.91
C SER A 158 16.26 5.44 11.58
N ASP A 159 16.46 4.12 11.60
CA ASP A 159 15.55 3.17 12.26
C ASP A 159 15.35 3.50 13.75
N VAL A 160 16.41 3.97 14.43
CA VAL A 160 16.36 4.40 15.84
C VAL A 160 15.49 5.66 15.98
N GLN A 161 15.74 6.68 15.16
CA GLN A 161 14.93 7.91 15.19
C GLN A 161 13.47 7.64 14.83
N MET A 162 13.21 6.75 13.86
CA MET A 162 11.85 6.36 13.50
C MET A 162 11.17 5.63 14.66
N ARG A 163 11.88 4.74 15.37
CA ARG A 163 11.38 4.08 16.59
C ARG A 163 10.89 5.10 17.62
N ASP A 164 11.68 6.15 17.85
CA ASP A 164 11.38 7.19 18.82
C ASP A 164 10.25 8.12 18.34
N TYR A 165 10.09 8.26 17.03
CA TYR A 165 9.01 9.03 16.40
C TYR A 165 7.63 8.33 16.49
N ILE A 166 7.61 7.00 16.56
CA ILE A 166 6.36 6.23 16.61
C ILE A 166 5.75 6.31 18.02
N PRO A 167 4.49 6.76 18.16
CA PRO A 167 3.81 6.76 19.45
C PRO A 167 3.47 5.32 19.89
N GLY A 168 3.53 5.07 21.19
CA GLY A 168 3.17 3.77 21.78
C GLY A 168 4.27 3.22 22.69
N ASP A 169 4.03 2.01 23.22
CA ASP A 169 5.02 1.28 24.01
C ASP A 169 6.10 0.62 23.13
N GLU A 170 7.11 0.03 23.76
CA GLU A 170 8.23 -0.60 23.05
C GLU A 170 7.83 -1.80 22.20
N ASN A 171 6.72 -2.47 22.53
CA ASN A 171 6.20 -3.56 21.72
C ASN A 171 5.55 -3.01 20.45
N ALA A 172 4.72 -1.98 20.55
CA ALA A 172 4.09 -1.31 19.41
C ALA A 172 5.14 -0.73 18.45
N LYS A 173 6.16 -0.04 18.98
CA LYS A 173 7.27 0.51 18.19
C LYS A 173 8.08 -0.60 17.49
N GLY A 174 8.41 -1.68 18.23
CA GLY A 174 9.13 -2.82 17.69
C GLY A 174 8.36 -3.57 16.61
N HIS A 175 7.03 -3.67 16.74
CA HIS A 175 6.16 -4.26 15.74
C HIS A 175 6.11 -3.40 14.47
N PHE A 176 5.95 -2.08 14.61
CA PHE A 176 5.88 -1.16 13.48
C PHE A 176 7.13 -1.28 12.60
N LEU A 177 8.33 -1.23 13.18
CA LEU A 177 9.59 -1.37 12.41
C LEU A 177 9.80 -2.75 11.77
N GLN A 178 9.06 -3.78 12.18
CA GLN A 178 9.10 -5.09 11.52
C GLN A 178 8.10 -5.18 10.36
N CYS A 179 7.14 -4.27 10.29
CA CYS A 179 6.13 -4.21 9.24
C CYS A 179 6.51 -3.25 8.10
N TRP A 180 7.58 -2.46 8.22
CA TRP A 180 7.98 -1.40 7.28
C TRP A 180 9.47 -1.45 6.92
#